data_AF-G9KBS9-F1
#
_entry.id   AF-G9KBS9-F1
#
_cell.length_a   1.000
_cell.length_b   1.000
_cell.length_c   1.000
_cell.angle_alpha   90.00
_cell.angle_beta   90.00
_cell.angle_gamma   90.00
#
_symmetry.space_group_name_H-M   'P 1'
#
loop_
_entity.id
_entity.type
_entity.pdbx_description
1 polymer ?
#
loop_
_entity_poly.entity_id
_entity_poly.type
_entity_poly.pdbx_seq_one_letter_code
_entity_poly.pdbx_strand_id
1 'polypeptide(L)'
;QTLFEEEYPPRPIFISGTIIDKSGRTLSGQTGEAFVISVSHADPLCIGLNCALGAAEMRPFIETIGKCTTAYVLCYPNAGLPNTFGDYDETPDMMA
;
A
#
# COMPACT_ATOMS: atom_id res chain seq x y z
N GLN A 1 -19.21 2.94 17.18
CA GLN A 1 -18.28 1.79 17.36
C GLN A 1 -18.82 0.73 18.31
N THR A 2 -20.04 0.85 18.85
CA THR A 2 -20.56 -0.04 19.90
C THR A 2 -20.78 -1.49 19.46
N LEU A 3 -21.12 -1.77 18.19
CA LEU A 3 -21.36 -3.13 17.70
C LEU A 3 -20.13 -4.05 17.82
N PHE A 4 -18.92 -3.51 17.61
CA PHE A 4 -17.70 -4.31 17.73
C PHE A 4 -17.24 -4.43 19.18
N GLU A 5 -17.41 -3.40 20.00
CA GLU A 5 -16.96 -3.41 21.39
C GLU A 5 -17.71 -4.42 22.28
N GLU A 6 -19.00 -4.67 21.99
CA GLU A 6 -19.84 -5.55 22.82
C GLU A 6 -19.78 -7.03 22.41
N GLU A 7 -19.54 -7.32 21.13
CA GLU A 7 -19.74 -8.67 20.58
C GLU A 7 -18.47 -9.29 19.94
N TYR A 8 -17.45 -8.49 19.60
CA TYR A 8 -16.26 -8.98 18.88
C TYR A 8 -14.94 -8.46 19.47
N PRO A 9 -13.96 -9.34 19.76
CA PRO A 9 -12.65 -8.86 20.22
C PRO A 9 -11.96 -8.04 19.11
N PRO A 10 -11.15 -7.02 19.48
CA PRO A 10 -10.41 -6.23 18.52
C PRO A 10 -9.50 -7.13 17.67
N ARG A 11 -9.48 -6.88 16.36
CA ARG A 11 -8.67 -7.63 15.39
C ARG A 11 -7.58 -6.72 14.81
N PRO A 12 -6.38 -7.25 14.52
CA PRO A 12 -5.36 -6.50 13.81
C PRO A 12 -5.87 -6.03 12.45
N ILE A 13 -5.62 -4.77 12.12
CA ILE A 13 -6.04 -4.16 10.85
C ILE A 13 -4.81 -4.03 9.93
N PHE A 14 -4.99 -4.45 8.68
CA PHE A 14 -4.02 -4.28 7.60
C PHE A 14 -4.64 -3.32 6.59
N ILE A 15 -3.92 -2.25 6.24
CA ILE A 15 -4.41 -1.24 5.30
C ILE A 15 -3.43 -1.17 4.13
N SER A 16 -3.94 -1.35 2.91
CA SER A 16 -3.17 -1.11 1.69
C SER A 16 -3.84 -0.04 0.84
N GLY A 17 -3.04 0.90 0.35
CA GLY A 17 -3.44 1.89 -0.64
C GLY A 17 -2.91 1.51 -2.02
N THR A 18 -3.54 2.04 -3.06
CA THR A 18 -3.01 1.95 -4.44
C THR A 18 -2.72 3.35 -4.95
N ILE A 19 -1.48 3.56 -5.37
CA ILE A 19 -1.05 4.73 -6.12
C ILE A 19 -1.28 4.42 -7.60
N ILE A 20 -2.01 5.28 -8.30
CA ILE A 20 -2.55 4.94 -9.62
C ILE A 20 -1.52 5.03 -10.76
N ASP A 21 -0.43 5.77 -10.56
CA ASP A 21 0.65 5.93 -11.54
C ASP A 21 1.93 6.50 -10.90
N LYS A 22 2.91 6.87 -11.73
CA LYS A 22 4.19 7.46 -11.30
C LYS A 22 4.06 8.87 -10.69
N SER A 23 2.86 9.47 -10.61
CA SER A 23 2.63 10.73 -9.90
C SER A 23 2.72 10.58 -8.38
N GLY A 24 2.65 9.35 -7.86
CA GLY A 24 2.72 9.09 -6.42
C GLY A 24 1.44 9.38 -5.66
N ARG A 25 0.30 9.50 -6.36
CA ARG A 25 -1.00 9.83 -5.76
C ARG A 25 -2.00 8.68 -5.82
N THR A 26 -2.87 8.63 -4.82
CA THR A 26 -4.08 7.78 -4.87
C THR A 26 -5.07 8.33 -5.90
N LEU A 27 -6.12 7.56 -6.22
CA LEU A 27 -7.19 8.02 -7.13
C LEU A 27 -7.87 9.31 -6.67
N SER A 28 -7.97 9.52 -5.35
CA SER A 28 -8.51 10.75 -4.75
C SER A 28 -7.49 11.89 -4.67
N GLY A 29 -6.28 11.71 -5.20
CA GLY A 29 -5.23 12.72 -5.28
C GLY A 29 -4.36 12.85 -4.04
N GLN A 30 -4.48 11.95 -3.04
CA GLN A 30 -3.67 12.01 -1.83
C GLN A 30 -2.22 11.65 -2.11
N THR A 31 -1.28 12.35 -1.48
CA THR A 31 0.12 11.89 -1.39
C THR A 31 0.20 10.68 -0.44
N GLY A 32 1.32 9.93 -0.48
CA GLY A 32 1.55 8.83 0.46
C GLY A 32 1.44 9.24 1.94
N GLU A 33 2.02 10.39 2.29
CA GLU A 33 1.92 10.97 3.65
C GLU A 33 0.46 11.29 4.02
N ALA A 34 -0.28 11.95 3.13
CA ALA A 34 -1.68 12.30 3.38
C ALA A 34 -2.55 11.05 3.53
N PHE A 35 -2.27 9.99 2.75
CA PHE A 35 -2.91 8.70 2.89
C PHE A 35 -2.67 8.11 4.28
N VAL A 36 -1.41 8.02 4.72
CA VAL A 36 -1.06 7.49 6.06
C VAL A 36 -1.79 8.26 7.15
N ILE A 37 -1.68 9.59 7.19
CA ILE A 37 -2.34 10.43 8.19
C ILE A 37 -3.86 10.19 8.20
N SER A 38 -4.48 10.08 7.03
CA SER A 38 -5.93 9.93 6.92
C SER A 38 -6.46 8.63 7.52
N VAL A 39 -5.65 7.57 7.56
CA VAL A 39 -6.06 6.24 8.05
C VAL A 39 -5.42 5.85 9.38
N SER A 40 -4.44 6.61 9.90
CA SER A 40 -3.75 6.31 11.16
C SER A 40 -4.67 6.21 12.38
N HIS A 41 -5.84 6.86 12.35
CA HIS A 41 -6.84 6.78 13.42
C HIS A 41 -7.41 5.35 13.62
N ALA A 42 -7.22 4.46 12.66
CA ALA A 42 -7.63 3.06 12.74
C ALA A 42 -6.63 2.17 13.50
N ASP A 43 -5.50 2.70 13.96
CA ASP A 43 -4.43 1.95 14.65
C ASP A 43 -4.01 0.64 13.91
N PRO A 44 -3.55 0.75 12.65
CA PRO A 44 -3.24 -0.43 11.85
C PRO A 44 -2.00 -1.16 12.38
N LEU A 45 -2.03 -2.49 12.38
CA LEU A 45 -0.83 -3.30 12.59
C LEU A 45 0.15 -3.10 11.43
N CYS A 46 -0.38 -3.01 10.20
CA CYS A 46 0.41 -2.83 8.99
C CYS A 46 -0.24 -1.84 8.02
N ILE A 47 0.57 -1.00 7.38
CA ILE A 47 0.15 -0.07 6.32
C ILE A 47 1.12 -0.05 5.15
N GLY A 48 0.63 0.08 3.93
CA GLY A 48 1.50 0.06 2.76
C GLY A 48 0.78 0.18 1.43
N LEU A 49 1.40 -0.36 0.38
CA LEU A 49 0.89 -0.24 -0.99
C LEU A 49 0.72 -1.60 -1.67
N ASN A 50 -0.25 -1.67 -2.56
CA ASN A 50 -0.48 -2.81 -3.44
C ASN A 50 -0.84 -2.39 -4.87
N CYS A 51 -0.58 -3.29 -5.82
CA CYS A 51 -0.97 -3.17 -7.23
C CYS A 51 -0.30 -1.99 -7.95
N ALA A 52 -0.80 -1.70 -9.16
CA ALA A 52 -0.51 -0.60 -10.08
C ALA A 52 0.93 -0.45 -10.60
N LEU A 53 1.94 -0.73 -9.78
CA LEU A 53 3.35 -0.50 -10.08
C LEU A 53 4.15 -1.80 -9.92
N GLY A 54 5.22 -1.91 -10.71
CA GLY A 54 6.27 -2.92 -10.54
C GLY A 54 7.06 -2.74 -9.25
N ALA A 55 7.91 -3.71 -8.90
CA ALA A 55 8.68 -3.69 -7.66
C ALA A 55 9.64 -2.48 -7.60
N ALA A 56 10.34 -2.19 -8.71
CA ALA A 56 11.28 -1.09 -8.80
C ALA A 56 10.57 0.28 -8.71
N GLU A 57 9.45 0.45 -9.41
CA GLU A 57 8.65 1.68 -9.40
C GLU A 57 7.98 1.94 -8.05
N MET A 58 7.57 0.90 -7.33
CA MET A 58 6.88 1.04 -6.04
C MET A 58 7.81 1.48 -4.91
N ARG A 59 9.10 1.14 -4.99
CA ARG A 59 10.11 1.39 -3.95
C ARG A 59 10.10 2.82 -3.35
N PRO A 60 10.21 3.92 -4.13
CA PRO A 60 10.25 5.27 -3.56
C PRO A 60 8.98 5.63 -2.77
N PHE A 61 7.84 5.07 -3.16
CA PHE A 61 6.57 5.32 -2.48
C PHE A 61 6.48 4.53 -1.17
N ILE A 62 6.97 3.29 -1.16
CA ILE A 62 7.11 2.49 0.07
C ILE A 62 8.08 3.14 1.06
N GLU A 63 9.20 3.68 0.58
CA GLU A 63 10.13 4.46 1.43
C GLU A 63 9.45 5.70 2.03
N THR A 64 8.54 6.33 1.30
CA THR A 64 7.75 7.46 1.81
C THR A 64 6.77 7.01 2.89
N ILE A 65 6.00 5.95 2.66
CA ILE A 65 5.09 5.38 3.66
C ILE A 65 5.85 4.99 4.93
N GLY A 66 6.99 4.30 4.79
CA GLY A 66 7.81 3.85 5.91
C GLY A 66 8.40 4.98 6.76
N LYS A 67 8.58 6.18 6.20
CA LYS A 67 8.99 7.38 6.96
C LYS A 67 7.82 8.05 7.69
N CYS A 68 6.58 7.77 7.29
CA CYS A 68 5.38 8.43 7.79
C CYS A 68 4.59 7.59 8.80
N THR A 69 5.01 6.35 9.11
CA THR A 69 4.28 5.44 9.99
C THR A 69 5.20 4.73 10.98
N THR A 70 4.63 4.34 12.12
CA THR A 70 5.27 3.43 13.09
C THR A 70 4.75 2.00 12.98
N ALA A 71 3.73 1.76 12.15
CA ALA A 71 3.20 0.42 11.88
C ALA A 71 4.16 -0.37 10.97
N TYR A 72 3.97 -1.68 10.87
CA TYR A 72 4.72 -2.49 9.91
C TYR A 72 4.38 -2.07 8.47
N VAL A 73 5.36 -2.13 7.58
CA VAL A 73 5.17 -1.75 6.18
C VAL A 73 4.86 -2.99 5.34
N LEU A 74 3.80 -2.93 4.54
CA LEU A 74 3.46 -3.96 3.55
C LEU A 74 3.71 -3.45 2.12
N CYS A 75 4.16 -4.34 1.23
CA CYS A 75 4.52 -4.02 -0.15
C CYS A 75 4.09 -5.19 -1.04
N TYR A 76 3.09 -4.96 -1.89
CA TYR A 76 2.57 -5.96 -2.82
C TYR A 76 2.55 -5.40 -4.26
N PRO A 77 3.72 -5.26 -4.91
CA PRO A 77 3.81 -4.75 -6.27
C PRO A 77 3.25 -5.77 -7.27
N ASN A 78 2.88 -5.28 -8.45
CA ASN A 78 2.69 -6.14 -9.61
C ASN A 78 4.05 -6.64 -10.11
N ALA A 79 4.05 -7.68 -10.94
CA ALA A 79 5.23 -8.16 -11.66
C ALA A 79 5.60 -7.24 -12.84
N GLY A 80 5.75 -5.94 -12.57
CA GLY A 80 5.90 -4.88 -13.56
C GLY A 80 4.58 -4.26 -14.00
N LEU A 81 4.65 -3.40 -15.01
CA LEU A 81 3.47 -2.91 -15.72
C LEU A 81 3.04 -3.93 -16.78
N PRO A 82 1.74 -4.05 -17.11
CA PRO A 82 1.30 -4.93 -18.17
C PRO A 82 1.92 -4.50 -19.50
N ASN A 83 2.48 -5.46 -20.23
CA ASN A 83 3.05 -5.23 -21.55
C ASN A 83 1.94 -5.10 -22.61
N THR A 84 2.32 -4.89 -23.89
CA THR A 84 1.34 -4.71 -24.98
C THR A 84 0.44 -5.92 -25.24
N PHE A 85 0.79 -7.10 -24.71
CA PHE A 85 0.01 -8.33 -24.79
C PHE A 85 -0.83 -8.57 -23.52
N GLY A 86 -0.70 -7.71 -22.50
CA GLY A 86 -1.41 -7.85 -21.22
C GLY A 86 -0.70 -8.75 -20.21
N ASP A 87 0.50 -9.24 -20.54
CA ASP A 87 1.32 -10.07 -19.65
C ASP A 87 2.21 -9.21 -18.75
N TYR A 88 2.84 -9.86 -17.77
CA TYR A 88 3.75 -9.25 -16.79
C TYR A 88 5.14 -9.88 -16.91
N ASP A 89 6.16 -9.03 -17.05
CA ASP A 89 7.51 -9.47 -17.44
C ASP A 89 8.49 -9.60 -16.26
N GLU A 90 8.19 -9.07 -15.07
CA GLU A 90 9.08 -9.23 -13.92
C GLU A 90 9.03 -10.66 -13.37
N THR A 91 10.20 -11.25 -13.17
CA THR A 91 10.34 -12.61 -12.62
C THR A 91 10.45 -12.59 -11.09
N PRO A 92 10.28 -13.74 -10.41
CA PRO A 92 10.51 -13.82 -8.97
C PRO A 92 11.88 -13.27 -8.52
N ASP A 93 12.95 -13.51 -9.30
CA ASP A 93 14.29 -12.99 -8.98
C ASP A 93 14.38 -11.47 -9.10
N MET A 94 13.57 -10.84 -9.96
CA MET A 94 13.52 -9.38 -10.11
C MET A 94 12.71 -8.72 -8.98
N MET A 95 11.76 -9.45 -8.39
CA MET A 95 10.86 -8.95 -7.33
C MET A 95 11.39 -9.22 -5.91
N ALA A 96 12.48 -9.98 -5.75
CA ALA A 96 13.05 -10.41 -4.48
C ALA A 96 13.95 -9.36 -3.80
#